data_AF-A0A932VRR2-F1
#
_entry.id   AF-A0A932VRR2-F1
#
_cell.length_a   1.000
_cell.length_b   1.000
_cell.length_c   1.000
_cell.angle_alpha   90.00
_cell.angle_beta   90.00
_cell.angle_gamma   90.00
#
_symmetry.space_group_name_H-M   'P 1'
#
loop_
_entity.id
_entity.type
_entity.pdbx_description
1 polymer ?
#
loop_
_entity_poly.entity_id
_entity_poly.type
_entity_poly.pdbx_seq_one_letter_code
_entity_poly.pdbx_strand_id
1 'polypeptide(L)'
;MGHIPKGVWVAVRLPAGPGLCVYGPPAYYHYLLKAMKHELKPPSQKKPTENQLVDISPLSDEEQHKLDRRELEFLRTESREQEEKRARLYKIVAILIFCTIGLYLIRDYVGVHEISSALEVRRSYYVSYYINLFPDQEKAKNYRIRGDLYVQWKDNERTIYLEKAHFANGGFVTFESCEVDVKKPKHCVDQENRGWYIELTKQKFIE
;
A
#
# COMPACT_ATOMS: atom_id res chain seq x y z
N MET A 1 -12.83 3.61 19.22
CA MET A 1 -11.42 3.48 19.65
C MET A 1 -10.79 2.36 18.84
N GLY A 2 -9.89 2.66 17.91
CA GLY A 2 -9.27 1.66 17.03
C GLY A 2 -8.18 0.88 17.77
N HIS A 3 -8.25 -0.45 17.72
CA HIS A 3 -7.19 -1.33 18.20
C HIS A 3 -5.93 -1.17 17.34
N ILE A 4 -4.89 -0.54 17.89
CA ILE A 4 -3.56 -0.52 17.27
C ILE A 4 -2.97 -1.93 17.46
N PRO A 5 -2.63 -2.67 16.39
CA PRO A 5 -2.01 -3.98 16.52
C PRO A 5 -0.62 -3.83 17.15
N LYS A 6 -0.36 -4.63 18.19
CA LYS A 6 0.95 -4.69 18.85
C LYS A 6 1.97 -5.30 17.89
N GLY A 7 2.86 -4.49 17.33
CA GLY A 7 4.00 -4.98 16.58
C GLY A 7 5.10 -5.51 17.50
N VAL A 8 5.99 -6.33 16.94
CA VAL A 8 7.13 -6.93 17.67
C VAL A 8 8.41 -6.39 17.06
N TRP A 9 9.33 -5.95 17.91
CA TRP A 9 10.67 -5.55 17.50
C TRP A 9 11.56 -6.79 17.35
N VAL A 10 12.14 -6.98 16.16
CA VAL A 10 13.13 -8.04 15.92
C VAL A 10 14.45 -7.36 15.55
N ALA A 11 15.45 -7.53 16.42
CA ALA A 11 16.81 -7.07 16.16
C ALA A 11 17.57 -8.15 15.38
N VAL A 12 17.99 -7.84 14.15
CA VAL A 12 18.81 -8.76 13.35
C VAL A 12 20.27 -8.30 13.43
N ARG A 13 21.12 -9.13 14.03
CA ARG A 13 22.56 -8.86 14.13
C ARG A 13 23.25 -9.45 12.91
N LEU A 14 23.74 -8.57 12.02
CA LEU A 14 24.57 -8.98 10.89
C LEU A 14 26.01 -9.22 11.38
N PRO A 15 26.75 -10.19 10.81
CA PRO A 15 28.06 -10.59 11.30
C PRO A 15 29.16 -9.51 11.18
N ALA A 16 28.92 -8.39 10.49
CA ALA A 16 29.94 -7.35 10.26
C ALA A 16 29.39 -5.90 10.15
N GLY A 17 28.32 -5.53 10.86
CA GLY A 17 27.80 -4.16 10.79
C GLY A 17 26.84 -3.76 11.93
N PRO A 18 26.47 -2.46 12.02
CA PRO A 18 25.48 -2.00 13.00
C PRO A 18 24.16 -2.73 12.81
N GLY A 19 23.54 -3.16 13.92
CA GLY A 19 22.31 -3.96 13.89
C GLY A 19 21.18 -3.20 13.20
N LEU A 20 20.52 -3.85 12.23
CA LEU A 20 19.35 -3.30 11.57
C LEU A 20 18.11 -3.73 12.35
N CYS A 21 17.35 -2.76 12.86
CA CYS A 21 16.06 -2.99 13.48
C CYS A 21 14.96 -2.74 12.45
N VAL A 22 14.20 -3.79 12.10
CA VAL A 22 13.07 -3.70 11.17
C VAL A 22 11.79 -3.92 11.96
N TYR A 23 10.83 -3.01 11.85
CA TYR A 23 9.50 -3.11 12.48
C TYR A 23 8.46 -3.53 11.43
N GLY A 24 7.72 -4.61 11.70
CA GLY A 24 6.71 -5.13 10.77
C GLY A 24 5.82 -6.22 11.39
N PRO A 25 4.84 -6.72 10.62
CA PRO A 25 3.97 -7.81 11.07
C PRO A 25 4.74 -9.13 11.21
N PRO A 26 4.40 -10.00 12.19
CA PRO A 26 5.10 -11.27 12.44
C PRO A 26 5.27 -12.16 11.22
N ALA A 27 4.28 -12.18 10.31
CA ALA A 27 4.31 -12.98 9.09
C ALA A 27 5.44 -12.59 8.13
N TYR A 28 5.83 -11.31 8.10
CA TYR A 28 6.86 -10.81 7.18
C TYR A 28 8.27 -11.34 7.56
N TYR A 29 8.53 -11.51 8.85
CA TYR A 29 9.82 -12.02 9.34
C TYR A 29 10.06 -13.49 8.97
N HIS A 30 9.00 -14.30 8.92
CA HIS A 30 9.13 -15.71 8.55
C HIS A 30 9.62 -15.87 7.11
N TYR A 31 9.17 -15.01 6.19
CA TYR A 31 9.66 -15.01 4.80
C TYR A 31 11.09 -14.49 4.69
N LEU A 32 11.44 -13.41 5.39
CA LEU A 32 12.79 -12.86 5.43
C LEU A 32 13.82 -13.86 5.98
N LEU A 33 13.52 -14.52 7.10
CA LEU A 33 14.39 -15.54 7.68
C LEU A 33 14.55 -16.77 6.78
N LYS A 34 13.47 -17.17 6.08
CA LYS A 34 13.52 -18.29 5.12
C LYS A 34 14.35 -17.95 3.88
N ALA A 35 14.28 -16.72 3.39
CA ALA A 35 15.10 -16.22 2.29
C ALA A 35 16.59 -16.16 2.68
N MET A 36 16.91 -15.60 3.85
CA MET A 36 18.30 -15.53 4.34
C MET A 36 18.92 -16.91 4.56
N LYS A 37 18.15 -17.89 5.04
CA LYS A 37 18.63 -19.29 5.18
C LYS A 37 18.93 -19.96 3.84
N HIS A 38 18.26 -19.57 2.76
CA HIS A 38 18.47 -20.18 1.45
C HIS A 38 19.68 -19.58 0.70
N GLU A 39 20.00 -18.31 0.92
CA GLU A 39 21.13 -17.65 0.22
C GLU A 39 22.48 -17.76 0.94
N LEU A 40 22.50 -18.06 2.24
CA LEU A 40 23.75 -18.23 3.01
C LEU A 40 24.32 -19.64 2.96
N LYS A 41 23.87 -20.51 2.04
CA LYS A 41 24.61 -21.76 1.78
C LYS A 41 25.99 -21.34 1.28
N PRO A 42 27.08 -21.63 2.02
CA PRO A 42 28.42 -21.34 1.52
C PRO A 42 28.54 -22.01 0.14
N PRO A 43 29.23 -21.39 -0.83
CA PRO A 43 29.44 -22.00 -2.13
C PRO A 43 29.92 -23.42 -1.87
N SER A 44 29.14 -24.38 -2.37
CA SER A 44 29.46 -25.80 -2.24
C SER A 44 30.89 -25.94 -2.73
N GLN A 45 31.82 -26.17 -1.80
CA GLN A 45 33.17 -26.60 -2.17
C GLN A 45 32.94 -27.84 -3.01
N LYS A 46 33.11 -27.72 -4.34
CA LYS A 46 33.18 -28.88 -5.21
C LYS A 46 34.39 -29.62 -4.67
N LYS A 47 34.15 -30.67 -3.87
CA LYS A 47 35.20 -31.60 -3.46
C LYS A 47 35.93 -31.96 -4.75
N PRO A 48 37.24 -31.71 -4.87
CA PRO A 48 37.99 -32.20 -6.02
C PRO A 48 37.69 -33.69 -6.12
N THR A 49 37.27 -34.12 -7.30
CA THR A 49 36.91 -35.51 -7.58
C THR A 49 38.07 -36.39 -7.17
N GLU A 50 37.95 -36.99 -6.00
CA GLU A 50 38.87 -37.97 -5.44
C GLU A 50 38.88 -39.15 -6.41
N ASN A 51 40.06 -39.40 -7.00
CA ASN A 51 40.48 -40.55 -7.82
C ASN A 51 40.98 -40.18 -9.23
N GLN A 52 42.08 -39.42 -9.28
CA GLN A 52 43.14 -39.70 -10.24
C GLN A 52 44.45 -39.80 -9.44
N LEU A 53 45.03 -41.00 -9.40
CA LEU A 53 46.34 -41.26 -8.83
C LEU A 53 47.35 -40.59 -9.76
N VAL A 54 47.65 -39.31 -9.51
CA VAL A 54 48.66 -38.57 -10.28
C VAL A 54 50.03 -39.05 -9.84
N ASP A 55 50.79 -39.60 -10.78
CA ASP A 55 52.15 -40.09 -10.55
C ASP A 55 53.05 -38.91 -10.20
N ILE A 56 53.56 -38.89 -8.97
CA ILE A 56 54.27 -37.73 -8.38
C ILE A 56 55.74 -37.81 -8.79
N SER A 57 56.02 -37.60 -10.07
CA SER A 57 57.37 -37.18 -10.47
C SER A 57 57.55 -35.70 -10.09
N PRO A 58 58.72 -35.28 -9.56
CA PRO A 58 58.95 -33.90 -9.21
C PRO A 58 58.75 -33.01 -10.44
N LEU A 59 57.74 -32.14 -10.40
CA LEU A 59 57.47 -31.16 -11.45
C LEU A 59 58.68 -30.25 -11.61
N SER A 60 59.01 -29.91 -12.85
CA SER A 60 60.02 -28.88 -13.13
C SER A 60 59.55 -27.52 -12.60
N ASP A 61 60.47 -26.68 -12.11
CA ASP A 61 60.14 -25.34 -11.57
C ASP A 61 59.32 -24.50 -12.56
N GLU A 62 59.51 -24.70 -13.87
CA GLU A 62 58.75 -24.02 -14.92
C GLU A 62 57.27 -24.47 -14.96
N GLU A 63 57.01 -25.75 -14.69
CA GLU A 63 55.64 -26.30 -14.65
C GLU A 63 54.93 -25.85 -13.38
N GLN A 64 55.64 -25.78 -12.25
CA GLN A 64 55.12 -25.26 -10.99
C GLN A 64 54.66 -23.81 -11.15
N HIS A 65 55.49 -22.95 -11.74
CA HIS A 65 55.15 -21.55 -11.98
C HIS A 65 53.97 -21.38 -12.96
N LYS A 66 53.83 -22.26 -13.96
CA LYS A 66 52.67 -22.27 -14.87
C LYS A 66 51.39 -22.68 -14.14
N LEU A 67 51.47 -23.63 -13.21
CA LEU A 67 50.34 -24.07 -12.40
C LEU A 67 49.86 -22.95 -11.47
N ASP A 68 50.78 -22.31 -10.74
CA ASP A 68 50.47 -21.19 -9.83
C ASP A 68 49.79 -20.04 -10.57
N ARG A 69 50.25 -19.72 -11.79
CA ARG A 69 49.62 -18.68 -12.61
C ARG A 69 48.18 -19.04 -12.99
N ARG A 70 47.90 -20.29 -13.35
CA ARG A 70 46.54 -20.75 -13.71
C ARG A 70 45.61 -20.71 -12.51
N GLU A 71 46.07 -21.12 -11.33
CA GLU A 71 45.29 -21.04 -10.11
C GLU A 71 44.97 -19.59 -9.75
N LEU A 72 45.94 -18.68 -9.87
CA LEU A 72 45.73 -17.26 -9.62
C LEU A 72 44.71 -16.64 -10.60
N GLU A 73 44.77 -17.00 -11.88
CA GLU A 73 43.80 -16.55 -12.89
C GLU A 73 42.40 -17.09 -12.59
N PHE A 74 42.29 -18.37 -12.23
CA PHE A 74 41.02 -18.99 -11.84
C PHE A 74 40.38 -18.27 -10.64
N LEU A 75 41.15 -18.05 -9.57
CA LEU A 75 40.68 -17.33 -8.37
C LEU A 75 40.24 -15.89 -8.69
N ARG A 76 40.96 -15.20 -9.58
CA ARG A 76 40.56 -13.85 -10.03
C ARG A 76 39.25 -13.86 -10.79
N THR A 77 39.00 -14.86 -11.63
CA THR A 77 37.73 -14.97 -12.37
C THR A 77 36.56 -15.27 -11.46
N GLU A 78 36.71 -16.19 -10.50
CA GLU A 78 35.65 -16.47 -9.51
C GLU A 78 35.34 -15.24 -8.64
N SER A 79 36.37 -14.49 -8.21
CA SER A 79 36.18 -13.27 -7.43
C SER A 79 35.38 -12.21 -8.20
N ARG A 80 35.68 -12.01 -9.50
CA ARG A 80 34.95 -11.04 -10.35
C ARG A 80 33.49 -11.44 -10.53
N GLU A 81 33.21 -12.72 -10.78
CA GLU A 81 31.83 -13.19 -10.93
C GLU A 81 31.02 -12.99 -9.64
N GLN A 82 31.66 -13.22 -8.49
CA GLN A 82 31.01 -13.02 -7.19
C GLN A 82 30.74 -11.54 -6.89
N GLU A 83 31.66 -10.64 -7.26
CA GLU A 83 31.47 -9.19 -7.14
C GLU A 83 30.33 -8.67 -8.02
N GLU A 84 30.22 -9.15 -9.27
CA GLU A 84 29.12 -8.78 -10.16
C GLU A 84 27.76 -9.23 -9.64
N LYS A 85 27.68 -10.45 -9.09
CA LYS A 85 26.44 -10.97 -8.47
C LYS A 85 26.04 -10.11 -7.27
N ARG A 86 26.99 -9.74 -6.41
CA ARG A 86 26.74 -8.83 -5.27
C ARG A 86 26.27 -7.46 -5.75
N ALA A 87 26.91 -6.89 -6.77
CA ALA A 87 26.52 -5.60 -7.32
C ALA A 87 25.09 -5.60 -7.89
N ARG A 88 24.68 -6.68 -8.59
CA ARG A 88 23.29 -6.84 -9.06
C ARG A 88 22.31 -6.93 -7.90
N LEU A 89 22.64 -7.72 -6.88
CA LEU A 89 21.79 -7.87 -5.68
C LEU A 89 21.61 -6.51 -4.97
N TYR A 90 22.68 -5.75 -4.77
CA TYR A 90 22.60 -4.42 -4.15
C TYR A 90 21.72 -3.46 -4.94
N LYS A 91 21.80 -3.46 -6.27
CA LYS A 91 20.92 -2.64 -7.13
C LYS A 91 19.45 -3.00 -6.95
N ILE A 92 19.13 -4.30 -6.93
CA ILE A 92 17.74 -4.76 -6.73
C ILE A 92 17.22 -4.34 -5.35
N VAL A 93 18.02 -4.55 -4.30
CA VAL A 93 17.66 -4.17 -2.93
C VAL A 93 17.45 -2.65 -2.81
N ALA A 94 18.32 -1.84 -3.43
CA ALA A 94 18.18 -0.39 -3.43
C ALA A 94 16.88 0.07 -4.12
N ILE A 95 16.51 -0.53 -5.26
CA ILE A 95 15.25 -0.24 -5.96
C ILE A 95 14.06 -0.58 -5.06
N LEU A 96 14.06 -1.76 -4.41
CA LEU A 96 12.98 -2.16 -3.51
C LEU A 96 12.83 -1.20 -2.33
N ILE A 97 13.94 -0.80 -1.70
CA ILE A 97 13.93 0.20 -0.63
C ILE A 97 13.32 1.52 -1.15
N PHE A 98 13.76 2.01 -2.31
CA PHE A 98 13.24 3.25 -2.88
C PHE A 98 11.74 3.16 -3.18
N CYS A 99 11.27 2.05 -3.74
CA CYS A 99 9.85 1.80 -3.96
C CYS A 99 9.06 1.78 -2.65
N THR A 100 9.58 1.14 -1.59
CA THR A 100 8.89 1.11 -0.29
C THR A 100 8.78 2.49 0.35
N ILE A 101 9.83 3.31 0.28
CA ILE A 101 9.81 4.70 0.77
C ILE A 101 8.83 5.52 -0.06
N GLY A 102 8.86 5.40 -1.39
CA GLY A 102 7.93 6.10 -2.29
C GLY A 102 6.47 5.77 -1.99
N LEU A 103 6.14 4.49 -1.77
CA LEU A 103 4.80 4.07 -1.38
C LEU A 103 4.37 4.62 -0.01
N TYR A 104 5.31 4.71 0.95
CA TYR A 104 5.04 5.28 2.27
C TYR A 104 4.74 6.79 2.17
N LEU A 105 5.53 7.53 1.40
CA LEU A 105 5.30 8.96 1.17
C LEU A 105 3.97 9.23 0.45
N ILE A 106 3.64 8.43 -0.56
CA ILE A 106 2.34 8.55 -1.25
C ILE A 106 1.19 8.27 -0.28
N ARG A 107 1.32 7.28 0.60
CA ARG A 107 0.29 6.96 1.60
C ARG A 107 0.02 8.13 2.55
N ASP A 108 1.07 8.79 3.02
CA ASP A 108 0.94 9.93 3.94
C ASP A 108 0.44 11.19 3.22
N TYR A 109 0.82 11.38 1.95
CA TYR A 109 0.42 12.53 1.15
C TYR A 109 -1.02 12.45 0.62
N VAL A 110 -1.42 11.28 0.11
CA VAL A 110 -2.72 11.06 -0.55
C VAL A 110 -3.80 10.67 0.47
N GLY A 111 -3.41 10.21 1.66
CA GLY A 111 -4.34 9.68 2.63
C GLY A 111 -4.93 8.35 2.17
N VAL A 112 -5.07 7.41 3.10
CA VAL A 112 -5.52 6.02 2.83
C VAL A 112 -6.93 5.96 2.20
N HIS A 113 -7.69 7.06 2.23
CA HIS A 113 -9.07 7.11 1.73
C HIS A 113 -9.21 7.42 0.24
N GLU A 114 -8.17 7.88 -0.47
CA GLU A 114 -8.28 8.19 -1.91
C GLU A 114 -7.73 7.09 -2.84
N ILE A 115 -6.86 6.20 -2.35
CA ILE A 115 -6.18 5.20 -3.20
C ILE A 115 -7.15 4.13 -3.74
N SER A 116 -8.23 3.82 -3.02
CA SER A 116 -9.30 2.96 -3.53
C SER A 116 -10.26 3.68 -4.49
N SER A 117 -10.31 5.01 -4.47
CA SER A 117 -11.17 5.82 -5.35
C SER A 117 -10.52 6.18 -6.69
N ALA A 118 -9.19 6.04 -6.80
CA ALA A 118 -8.45 6.38 -8.03
C ALA A 118 -8.48 5.26 -9.09
N LEU A 119 -8.72 4.00 -8.70
CA LEU A 119 -8.74 2.84 -9.62
C LEU A 119 -10.15 2.44 -10.06
N GLU A 120 -11.19 2.84 -9.34
CA GLU A 120 -12.57 2.76 -9.79
C GLU A 120 -13.10 4.18 -10.03
N VAL A 121 -12.92 4.71 -11.24
CA VAL A 121 -13.67 5.89 -11.71
C VAL A 121 -15.13 5.46 -11.93
N ARG A 122 -15.82 5.09 -10.86
CA ARG A 122 -17.27 5.05 -10.87
C ARG A 122 -17.72 6.49 -10.97
N ARG A 123 -18.15 6.88 -12.17
CA ARG A 123 -18.72 8.21 -12.44
C ARG A 123 -19.92 8.51 -11.57
N SER A 124 -20.50 7.50 -10.92
CA SER A 124 -21.51 7.70 -9.89
C SER A 124 -21.40 6.71 -8.74
N TYR A 125 -21.78 7.16 -7.55
CA TYR A 125 -21.79 6.32 -6.35
C TYR A 125 -22.84 6.82 -5.34
N TYR A 126 -23.26 5.90 -4.47
CA TYR A 126 -24.16 6.19 -3.35
C TYR A 126 -23.35 6.50 -2.09
N VAL A 127 -23.78 7.51 -1.33
CA VAL A 127 -23.16 7.87 -0.06
C VAL A 127 -24.20 8.44 0.90
N SER A 128 -24.03 8.21 2.21
CA SER A 128 -24.92 8.79 3.23
C SER A 128 -24.21 9.91 4.00
N TYR A 129 -24.88 11.06 4.14
CA TYR A 129 -24.42 12.22 4.92
C TYR A 129 -25.51 12.68 5.87
N TYR A 130 -25.13 13.45 6.89
CA TYR A 130 -26.12 14.23 7.63
C TYR A 130 -26.57 15.42 6.79
N ILE A 131 -27.88 15.68 6.78
CA ILE A 131 -28.52 16.83 6.14
C ILE A 131 -29.38 17.56 7.17
N ASN A 132 -29.55 18.86 6.99
CA ASN A 132 -30.53 19.65 7.72
C ASN A 132 -31.76 19.84 6.83
N LEU A 133 -32.92 19.41 7.31
CA LEU A 133 -34.21 19.58 6.66
C LEU A 133 -35.03 20.64 7.37
N PHE A 134 -35.54 21.61 6.62
CA PHE A 134 -36.37 22.69 7.12
C PHE A 134 -37.75 22.65 6.40
N PRO A 135 -38.86 22.49 7.12
CA PRO A 135 -40.19 22.49 6.52
C PRO A 135 -40.61 23.91 6.12
N ASP A 136 -41.07 24.10 4.88
CA ASP A 136 -41.68 25.31 4.30
C ASP A 136 -40.89 26.65 4.34
N GLN A 137 -39.92 26.82 5.25
CA GLN A 137 -39.12 28.04 5.40
C GLN A 137 -37.67 27.71 5.77
N GLU A 138 -36.71 28.41 5.16
CA GLU A 138 -35.27 28.27 5.42
C GLU A 138 -34.89 28.54 6.90
N LYS A 139 -35.70 29.31 7.63
CA LYS A 139 -35.47 29.66 9.05
C LYS A 139 -36.27 28.81 10.04
N ALA A 140 -36.98 27.78 9.56
CA ALA A 140 -37.75 26.90 10.44
C ALA A 140 -36.82 26.06 11.34
N LYS A 141 -37.41 25.38 12.33
CA LYS A 141 -36.68 24.38 13.12
C LYS A 141 -36.14 23.30 12.17
N ASN A 142 -34.83 23.07 12.22
CA ASN A 142 -34.18 22.10 11.37
C ASN A 142 -34.17 20.71 12.00
N TYR A 143 -34.32 19.69 11.16
CA TYR A 143 -34.12 18.30 11.51
C TYR A 143 -32.79 17.85 10.92
N ARG A 144 -31.82 17.57 11.79
CA ARG A 144 -30.56 16.97 11.37
C ARG A 144 -30.73 15.46 11.26
N ILE A 145 -30.76 14.95 10.04
CA ILE A 145 -31.08 13.56 9.78
C ILE A 145 -30.16 12.93 8.73
N ARG A 146 -30.21 11.60 8.59
CA ARG A 146 -29.44 10.86 7.58
C ARG A 146 -30.10 11.05 6.22
N GLY A 147 -29.34 11.50 5.24
CA GLY A 147 -29.72 11.55 3.82
C GLY A 147 -28.91 10.56 3.00
N ASP A 148 -29.58 9.79 2.16
CA ASP A 148 -28.95 8.95 1.13
C ASP A 148 -28.84 9.76 -0.16
N LEU A 149 -27.59 9.93 -0.60
CA LEU A 149 -27.22 10.78 -1.71
C LEU A 149 -26.69 9.93 -2.87
N TYR A 150 -27.09 10.30 -4.07
CA TYR A 150 -26.51 9.81 -5.31
C TYR A 150 -25.62 10.90 -5.91
N VAL A 151 -24.31 10.63 -5.97
CA VAL A 151 -23.32 11.54 -6.55
C VAL A 151 -23.07 11.11 -7.98
N GLN A 152 -23.18 12.05 -8.92
CA GLN A 152 -22.90 11.83 -10.34
C GLN A 152 -21.88 12.86 -10.85
N TRP A 153 -20.92 12.36 -11.61
CA TRP A 153 -19.94 13.17 -12.32
C TRP A 153 -20.30 13.23 -13.80
N LYS A 154 -20.51 14.44 -14.31
CA LYS A 154 -20.78 14.71 -15.73
C LYS A 154 -19.90 15.88 -16.16
N ASP A 155 -19.10 15.71 -17.20
CA ASP A 155 -18.25 16.77 -17.78
C ASP A 155 -17.35 17.50 -16.75
N ASN A 156 -16.78 16.75 -15.80
CA ASN A 156 -16.00 17.25 -14.64
C ASN A 156 -16.79 18.05 -13.60
N GLU A 157 -18.10 18.19 -13.75
CA GLU A 157 -18.99 18.74 -12.73
C GLU A 157 -19.57 17.63 -11.86
N ARG A 158 -19.63 17.91 -10.56
CA ARG A 158 -20.17 16.99 -9.55
C ARG A 158 -21.58 17.43 -9.19
N THR A 159 -22.57 16.65 -9.57
CA THR A 159 -23.97 16.84 -9.16
C THR A 159 -24.32 15.86 -8.05
N ILE A 160 -25.02 16.35 -7.02
CA ILE A 160 -25.43 15.54 -5.86
C ILE A 160 -26.95 15.56 -5.82
N TYR A 161 -27.55 14.37 -5.86
CA TYR A 161 -28.98 14.19 -5.72
C TYR A 161 -29.31 13.61 -4.35
N LEU A 162 -30.26 14.19 -3.63
CA LEU A 162 -30.86 13.56 -2.47
C LEU A 162 -31.99 12.65 -2.93
N GLU A 163 -31.91 11.37 -2.58
CA GLU A 163 -32.97 10.39 -2.90
C GLU A 163 -33.89 10.16 -1.71
N LYS A 164 -33.31 10.02 -0.51
CA LYS A 164 -34.06 9.65 0.70
C LYS A 164 -33.51 10.32 1.95
N ALA A 165 -34.40 10.65 2.88
CA ALA A 165 -34.12 11.30 4.15
C ALA A 165 -34.80 10.53 5.28
N HIS A 166 -34.03 10.03 6.25
CA HIS A 166 -34.49 9.09 7.28
C HIS A 166 -34.66 9.76 8.65
N PHE A 167 -35.86 9.70 9.21
CA PHE A 167 -36.17 10.20 10.55
C PHE A 167 -35.83 9.19 11.64
N ALA A 168 -35.55 9.70 12.84
CA ALA A 168 -35.20 8.87 14.00
C ALA A 168 -36.32 7.91 14.44
N ASN A 169 -37.57 8.18 14.08
CA ASN A 169 -38.71 7.30 14.35
C ASN A 169 -38.88 6.17 13.31
N GLY A 170 -37.93 6.01 12.38
CA GLY A 170 -37.98 4.99 11.33
C GLY A 170 -38.77 5.39 10.08
N GLY A 171 -39.36 6.59 10.05
CA GLY A 171 -39.99 7.14 8.84
C GLY A 171 -38.95 7.69 7.86
N PHE A 172 -39.34 7.90 6.61
CA PHE A 172 -38.49 8.56 5.62
C PHE A 172 -39.29 9.41 4.64
N VAL A 173 -38.62 10.35 3.99
CA VAL A 173 -39.14 11.10 2.83
C VAL A 173 -38.25 10.87 1.62
N THR A 174 -38.85 10.85 0.43
CA THR A 174 -38.21 10.57 -0.85
C THR A 174 -38.35 11.74 -1.81
N PHE A 175 -37.36 11.92 -2.67
CA PHE A 175 -37.30 12.98 -3.67
C PHE A 175 -36.97 12.40 -5.05
N GLU A 176 -37.67 12.84 -6.09
CA GLU A 176 -37.49 12.27 -7.44
C GLU A 176 -36.30 12.87 -8.21
N SER A 177 -35.85 14.08 -7.88
CA SER A 177 -34.71 14.75 -8.54
C SER A 177 -34.23 15.98 -7.76
N CYS A 178 -34.01 15.85 -6.45
CA CYS A 178 -33.56 16.97 -5.62
C CYS A 178 -32.05 17.16 -5.72
N GLU A 179 -31.59 18.11 -6.54
CA GLU A 179 -30.18 18.50 -6.59
C GLU A 179 -29.81 19.38 -5.39
N VAL A 180 -28.81 18.96 -4.62
CA VAL A 180 -28.36 19.65 -3.41
C VAL A 180 -26.93 20.18 -3.56
N ASP A 181 -26.67 21.36 -3.01
CA ASP A 181 -25.34 21.99 -2.97
C ASP A 181 -24.81 21.99 -1.53
N VAL A 182 -23.49 21.88 -1.39
CA VAL A 182 -22.75 22.00 -0.12
C VAL A 182 -22.75 23.46 0.37
N LYS A 183 -22.89 24.44 -0.53
CA LYS A 183 -22.72 25.86 -0.20
C LYS A 183 -24.01 26.57 0.20
N LYS A 184 -25.15 26.12 -0.30
CA LYS A 184 -26.43 26.84 -0.14
C LYS A 184 -27.58 25.86 0.07
N PRO A 185 -28.52 26.19 0.97
CA PRO A 185 -29.77 25.45 1.07
C PRO A 185 -30.53 25.48 -0.26
N LYS A 186 -31.15 24.37 -0.63
CA LYS A 186 -31.97 24.24 -1.83
C LYS A 186 -33.40 23.86 -1.44
N HIS A 187 -34.38 24.48 -2.08
CA HIS A 187 -35.76 24.07 -1.98
C HIS A 187 -36.04 22.87 -2.91
N CYS A 188 -36.59 21.80 -2.35
CA CYS A 188 -37.04 20.61 -3.07
C CYS A 188 -38.45 20.21 -2.62
N VAL A 189 -39.13 19.47 -3.48
CA VAL A 189 -40.47 18.96 -3.23
C VAL A 189 -40.38 17.44 -3.11
N ASP A 190 -40.98 16.88 -2.06
CA ASP A 190 -41.05 15.43 -1.89
C ASP A 190 -42.17 14.79 -2.73
N GLN A 191 -42.26 13.46 -2.73
CA GLN A 191 -43.31 12.74 -3.47
C GLN A 191 -44.74 13.01 -2.95
N GLU A 192 -44.89 13.59 -1.77
CA GLU A 192 -46.19 14.01 -1.19
C GLU A 192 -46.49 15.49 -1.46
N ASN A 193 -45.72 16.14 -2.35
CA ASN A 193 -45.85 17.53 -2.73
C ASN A 193 -45.63 18.53 -1.57
N ARG A 194 -44.81 18.16 -0.56
CA ARG A 194 -44.40 19.05 0.53
C ARG A 194 -43.08 19.73 0.22
N GLY A 195 -42.98 21.01 0.57
CA GLY A 195 -41.79 21.83 0.36
C GLY A 195 -40.76 21.67 1.48
N TRP A 196 -39.50 21.45 1.09
CA TRP A 196 -38.39 21.26 2.01
C TRP A 196 -37.20 22.10 1.58
N TYR A 197 -36.65 22.89 2.49
CA TYR A 197 -35.30 23.41 2.32
C TYR A 197 -34.31 22.38 2.87
N ILE A 198 -33.30 22.06 2.07
CA ILE A 198 -32.29 21.05 2.40
C ILE A 198 -30.93 21.69 2.35
N GLU A 199 -30.18 21.53 3.44
CA GLU A 199 -28.78 21.95 3.55
C GLU A 199 -27.92 20.72 3.82
N LEU A 200 -26.93 20.50 2.94
CA LEU A 200 -26.00 19.38 3.06
C LEU A 200 -24.90 19.69 4.08
N THR A 201 -24.72 18.84 5.09
CA THR A 201 -23.63 19.01 6.06
C THR A 201 -22.34 18.34 5.60
N LYS A 202 -21.19 18.76 6.13
CA LYS A 202 -19.88 18.15 5.84
C LYS A 202 -19.66 16.81 6.57
N GLN A 203 -20.55 16.43 7.49
CA GLN A 203 -20.38 15.22 8.30
C GLN A 203 -20.96 14.01 7.57
N LYS A 204 -20.07 13.10 7.18
CA LYS A 204 -20.46 11.79 6.62
C LYS A 204 -21.13 10.94 7.70
N PHE A 205 -22.19 10.22 7.31
CA PHE A 205 -22.80 9.22 8.17
C PHE A 205 -21.98 7.93 8.06
N ILE A 206 -21.56 7.37 9.20
CA ILE A 206 -20.83 6.11 9.29
C ILE A 206 -21.68 5.20 10.17
N GLU A 207 -22.09 4.06 9.62
CA GLU A 207 -22.85 3.03 10.33
C GLU A 207 -21.93 2.18 11.23
#